data_AF-A0A956FLS5-F1
#
_entry.id   AF-A0A956FLS5-F1
#
_cell.length_a   1.000
_cell.length_b   1.000
_cell.length_c   1.000
_cell.angle_alpha   90.00
_cell.angle_beta   90.00
_cell.angle_gamma   90.00
#
_symmetry.space_group_name_H-M   'P 1'
#
loop_
_entity.id
_entity.type
_entity.pdbx_description
1 polymer ?
#
loop_
_entity_poly.entity_id
_entity_poly.type
_entity_poly.pdbx_seq_one_letter_code
_entity_poly.pdbx_strand_id
1 'polypeptide(L)'
;MSQRAHERGDALPRLEPRDLEAHLEKLYQRGRKHHLFAFHGTGDASPLSLVGQGTIHVIPVRSELELREKLPPLDDDNERIAFLVPWTHDIPVDIAGRFAQGGRVQRIGKDARLRRLFGVLDLVPEVQHSPLAEYLLQAGSQQTLRVGDAMLTLDAMWSAWLGGQWGVPTRGGLALDTLLGFGALDVRGPQWAAAHEPRGGVHQALLAQLRERLGGAGPLVWEAWVQGRGSAALELAIVLEVLAEEPDETVRYWVRTQISKWLPGLEEATAHEVARALGRAAAGALR
;
A
#
# COMPACT_ATOMS: atom_id res chain seq x y z
N MET A 1 -35.12 5.88 23.95
CA MET A 1 -33.86 5.41 24.58
C MET A 1 -33.33 4.21 23.80
N SER A 2 -32.72 4.45 22.63
CA SER A 2 -32.09 3.38 21.85
C SER A 2 -30.59 3.63 21.86
N GLN A 3 -29.93 2.98 22.81
CA GLN A 3 -28.49 3.01 22.99
C GLN A 3 -27.86 1.80 22.29
N ARG A 4 -26.74 2.07 21.62
CA ARG A 4 -25.63 1.14 21.36
C ARG A 4 -25.85 0.11 20.25
N ALA A 5 -25.86 0.61 19.01
CA ALA A 5 -25.10 -0.08 17.97
C ALA A 5 -23.62 0.06 18.34
N HIS A 6 -23.00 -1.05 18.70
CA HIS A 6 -21.55 -1.18 18.88
C HIS A 6 -20.82 -0.54 17.71
N GLU A 7 -20.15 0.59 17.98
CA GLU A 7 -19.02 1.06 17.21
C GLU A 7 -17.99 -0.08 17.18
N ARG A 8 -17.92 -0.80 16.06
CA ARG A 8 -16.66 -1.47 15.71
C ARG A 8 -15.64 -0.35 15.66
N GLY A 9 -14.62 -0.44 16.52
CA GLY A 9 -13.49 0.48 16.54
C GLY A 9 -12.74 0.41 15.22
N ASP A 10 -13.29 1.05 14.20
CA ASP A 10 -12.60 1.32 12.95
C ASP A 10 -11.58 2.39 13.31
N ALA A 11 -10.30 2.02 13.27
CA ALA A 11 -9.23 2.94 13.60
C ALA A 11 -9.39 4.20 12.74
N LEU A 12 -9.37 5.37 13.39
CA LEU A 12 -9.57 6.65 12.71
C LEU A 12 -8.63 6.78 11.51
N PRO A 13 -9.14 7.05 10.29
CA PRO A 13 -8.30 7.11 9.11
C PRO A 13 -7.33 8.28 9.23
N ARG A 14 -6.03 8.01 9.13
CA ARG A 14 -5.01 9.07 8.97
C ARG A 14 -5.15 9.65 7.57
N LEU A 15 -5.48 10.93 7.48
CA LEU A 15 -5.61 11.68 6.22
C LEU A 15 -4.31 12.44 5.95
N GLU A 16 -3.77 12.26 4.75
CA GLU A 16 -2.60 13.00 4.31
C GLU A 16 -3.01 14.38 3.76
N PRO A 17 -2.14 15.42 3.82
CA PRO A 17 -2.47 16.74 3.29
C PRO A 17 -2.98 16.71 1.84
N ARG A 18 -2.44 15.82 1.02
CA ARG A 18 -2.87 15.62 -0.37
C ARG A 18 -4.26 14.97 -0.50
N ASP A 19 -4.71 14.17 0.47
CA ASP A 19 -6.09 13.66 0.49
C ASP A 19 -7.08 14.83 0.62
N LEU A 20 -6.76 15.77 1.50
CA LEU A 20 -7.54 16.97 1.76
C LEU A 20 -7.51 17.91 0.56
N GLU A 21 -6.35 18.12 -0.05
CA GLU A 21 -6.17 18.97 -1.24
C GLU A 21 -7.12 18.60 -2.37
N ALA A 22 -7.05 17.34 -2.83
CA ALA A 22 -7.89 16.86 -3.93
C ALA A 22 -9.39 16.94 -3.62
N HIS A 23 -9.76 16.83 -2.33
CA HIS A 23 -11.16 16.96 -1.92
C HIS A 23 -11.59 18.43 -1.84
N LEU A 24 -10.77 19.30 -1.25
CA LEU A 24 -11.02 20.72 -1.10
C LEU A 24 -11.11 21.41 -2.47
N GLU A 25 -10.22 21.09 -3.42
CA GLU A 25 -10.29 21.62 -4.79
C GLU A 25 -11.67 21.39 -5.43
N LYS A 26 -12.22 20.17 -5.30
CA LYS A 26 -13.57 19.83 -5.78
C LYS A 26 -14.66 20.62 -5.07
N LEU A 27 -14.49 20.91 -3.78
CA LEU A 27 -15.46 21.69 -3.01
C LEU A 27 -15.47 23.16 -3.45
N TYR A 28 -14.28 23.72 -3.70
CA TYR A 28 -14.10 25.11 -4.05
C TYR A 28 -14.48 25.45 -5.50
N GLN A 29 -14.40 24.49 -6.43
CA GLN A 29 -14.94 24.65 -7.79
C GLN A 29 -16.44 25.04 -7.83
N ARG A 30 -17.18 24.80 -6.75
CA ARG A 30 -18.63 25.05 -6.68
C ARG A 30 -19.02 26.47 -6.24
N GLY A 31 -18.06 27.34 -5.92
CA GLY A 31 -18.31 28.66 -5.32
C GLY A 31 -18.86 28.52 -3.89
N ARG A 32 -18.25 29.19 -2.90
CA ARG A 32 -18.59 28.97 -1.47
C ARG A 32 -18.64 30.29 -0.70
N LYS A 33 -19.60 30.35 0.24
CA LYS A 33 -19.73 31.43 1.24
C LYS A 33 -18.96 31.17 2.54
N HIS A 34 -18.64 29.90 2.83
CA HIS A 34 -17.92 29.50 4.06
C HIS A 34 -16.66 28.72 3.70
N HIS A 35 -15.60 28.96 4.48
CA HIS A 35 -14.26 28.38 4.28
C HIS A 35 -13.81 27.44 5.40
N LEU A 36 -14.72 27.09 6.30
CA LEU A 36 -14.51 26.08 7.34
C LEU A 36 -15.05 24.73 6.89
N PHE A 37 -14.24 23.68 6.99
CA PHE A 37 -14.58 22.32 6.60
C PHE A 37 -14.33 21.37 7.76
N ALA A 38 -15.13 20.30 7.84
CA ALA A 38 -14.92 19.21 8.79
C ALA A 38 -14.73 17.89 8.02
N PHE A 39 -13.65 17.17 8.31
CA PHE A 39 -13.32 15.89 7.73
C PHE A 39 -13.17 14.83 8.81
N HIS A 40 -13.75 13.65 8.61
CA HIS A 40 -13.56 12.53 9.52
C HIS A 40 -12.17 11.91 9.33
N GLY A 41 -11.33 11.97 10.36
CA GLY A 41 -10.00 11.38 10.33
C GLY A 41 -9.03 12.00 11.35
N THR A 42 -7.79 11.57 11.26
CA THR A 42 -6.65 12.09 12.04
C THR A 42 -5.55 12.57 11.10
N GLY A 43 -4.60 13.35 11.60
CA GLY A 43 -3.50 13.89 10.80
C GLY A 43 -2.71 14.93 11.58
N ASP A 44 -1.68 15.48 10.96
CA ASP A 44 -0.84 16.50 11.58
C ASP A 44 -1.34 17.90 11.23
N ALA A 45 -1.23 18.82 12.21
CA ALA A 45 -1.52 20.23 11.97
C ALA A 45 -0.55 20.77 10.93
N SER A 46 -1.06 21.32 9.84
CA SER A 46 -0.22 21.78 8.73
C SER A 46 -0.92 22.82 7.86
N PRO A 47 -0.18 23.79 7.31
CA PRO A 47 -0.71 24.65 6.26
C PRO A 47 -0.73 23.89 4.92
N LEU A 48 -1.84 23.99 4.20
CA LEU A 48 -2.05 23.43 2.87
C LEU A 48 -2.25 24.58 1.88
N SER A 49 -1.39 24.68 0.86
CA SER A 49 -1.53 25.71 -0.17
C SER A 49 -2.33 25.18 -1.34
N LEU A 50 -3.49 25.77 -1.61
CA LEU A 50 -4.33 25.41 -2.75
C LEU A 50 -4.13 26.41 -3.89
N VAL A 51 -3.94 25.91 -5.11
CA VAL A 51 -3.73 26.75 -6.31
C VAL A 51 -4.94 27.67 -6.52
N GLY A 52 -4.70 28.98 -6.49
CA GLY A 52 -5.72 30.01 -6.68
C GLY A 52 -6.69 30.22 -5.50
N GLN A 53 -6.53 29.48 -4.39
CA GLN A 53 -7.45 29.44 -3.26
C GLN A 53 -6.76 29.78 -1.93
N GLY A 54 -5.49 30.20 -1.94
CA GLY A 54 -4.72 30.58 -0.76
C GLY A 54 -4.36 29.40 0.17
N THR A 55 -3.93 29.73 1.38
CA THR A 55 -3.53 28.76 2.40
C THR A 55 -4.72 28.34 3.25
N ILE A 56 -4.87 27.03 3.46
CA ILE A 56 -5.85 26.41 4.34
C ILE A 56 -5.11 25.78 5.50
N HIS A 57 -5.52 26.07 6.73
CA HIS A 57 -4.96 25.46 7.92
C HIS A 57 -5.66 24.13 8.20
N VAL A 58 -4.91 23.03 8.20
CA VAL A 58 -5.40 21.73 8.64
C VAL A 58 -5.22 21.65 10.15
N ILE A 59 -6.31 21.45 10.89
CA ILE A 59 -6.31 21.45 12.35
C ILE A 59 -6.96 20.15 12.86
N PRO A 60 -6.18 19.21 13.40
CA PRO A 60 -6.75 18.08 14.10
C PRO A 60 -7.35 18.52 15.44
N VAL A 61 -8.51 17.94 15.76
CA VAL A 61 -9.19 18.08 17.05
C VAL A 61 -9.49 16.70 17.62
N ARG A 62 -9.62 16.60 18.94
CA ARG A 62 -9.90 15.35 19.65
C ARG A 62 -11.34 15.29 20.17
N SER A 63 -12.02 16.42 20.23
CA SER A 63 -13.38 16.54 20.76
C SER A 63 -14.11 17.74 20.18
N GLU A 64 -15.44 17.76 20.33
CA GLU A 64 -16.25 18.92 19.97
C GLU A 64 -15.95 20.15 20.82
N LEU A 65 -15.44 19.96 22.04
CA LEU A 65 -15.03 21.08 22.91
C LEU A 65 -13.79 21.76 22.32
N GLU A 66 -12.77 20.97 21.96
CA GLU A 66 -11.55 21.48 21.33
C GLU A 66 -11.85 22.13 19.96
N LEU A 67 -12.84 21.61 19.22
CA LEU A 67 -13.31 22.27 18.00
C LEU A 67 -13.79 23.69 18.30
N ARG A 68 -14.63 23.88 19.32
CA ARG A 68 -15.16 25.20 19.70
C ARG A 68 -14.06 26.17 20.13
N GLU A 69 -13.07 25.68 20.88
CA GLU A 69 -11.92 26.47 21.32
C GLU A 69 -11.03 26.95 20.15
N LYS A 70 -10.93 26.14 19.09
CA LYS A 70 -10.10 26.43 17.91
C LYS A 70 -10.86 27.11 16.77
N LEU A 71 -12.12 27.47 16.97
CA LEU A 71 -12.86 28.20 15.95
C LEU A 71 -12.33 29.63 15.83
N PRO A 72 -12.31 30.19 14.60
CA PRO A 72 -12.06 31.61 14.39
C PRO A 72 -12.98 32.49 15.25
N PRO A 73 -12.61 33.75 15.52
CA PRO A 73 -13.57 34.79 15.86
C PRO A 73 -14.70 34.88 14.82
N LEU A 74 -15.89 35.38 15.18
CA LEU A 74 -17.04 35.44 14.27
C LEU A 74 -16.87 36.46 13.13
N ASP A 75 -15.95 37.38 13.34
CA ASP A 75 -15.65 38.55 12.53
C ASP A 75 -14.53 38.28 11.50
N ASP A 76 -13.91 37.09 11.55
CA ASP A 76 -12.90 36.66 10.58
C ASP A 76 -13.50 35.72 9.51
N ASP A 77 -14.15 36.32 8.51
CA ASP A 77 -14.76 35.59 7.38
C ASP A 77 -13.74 35.05 6.37
N ASN A 78 -12.46 35.43 6.50
CA ASN A 78 -11.40 35.04 5.56
C ASN A 78 -10.63 33.80 5.99
N GLU A 79 -10.81 33.33 7.22
CA GLU A 79 -10.04 32.19 7.73
C GLU A 79 -10.47 30.88 7.06
N ARG A 80 -9.48 30.17 6.48
CA ARG A 80 -9.70 28.93 5.71
C ARG A 80 -9.15 27.78 6.52
N ILE A 81 -10.02 26.95 7.07
CA ILE A 81 -9.63 25.88 7.99
C ILE A 81 -10.30 24.57 7.58
N ALA A 82 -9.51 23.49 7.55
CA ALA A 82 -9.99 22.13 7.46
C ALA A 82 -9.75 21.41 8.78
N PHE A 83 -10.82 21.20 9.56
CA PHE A 83 -10.77 20.47 10.82
C PHE A 83 -10.79 18.95 10.58
N LEU A 84 -9.90 18.23 11.24
CA LEU A 84 -9.93 16.76 11.28
C LEU A 84 -10.61 16.32 12.58
N VAL A 85 -11.80 15.74 12.46
CA VAL A 85 -12.65 15.36 13.59
C VAL A 85 -12.68 13.83 13.77
N PRO A 86 -12.68 13.33 15.01
CA PRO A 86 -12.70 11.90 15.31
C PRO A 86 -14.10 11.28 15.35
N TRP A 87 -15.12 11.99 14.88
CA TRP A 87 -16.50 11.51 14.85
C TRP A 87 -17.10 11.68 13.45
N THR A 88 -18.25 11.05 13.23
CA THR A 88 -18.87 11.01 11.89
C THR A 88 -20.25 11.64 11.80
N HIS A 89 -20.86 12.01 12.94
CA HIS A 89 -22.09 12.80 12.95
C HIS A 89 -21.80 14.25 12.55
N ASP A 90 -22.85 14.99 12.22
CA ASP A 90 -22.74 16.39 11.82
C ASP A 90 -22.20 17.27 12.96
N ILE A 91 -21.58 18.39 12.58
CA ILE A 91 -21.11 19.42 13.51
C ILE A 91 -22.31 19.94 14.33
N PRO A 92 -22.12 20.24 15.63
CA PRO A 92 -23.17 20.78 16.48
C PRO A 92 -23.88 22.00 15.90
N VAL A 93 -25.22 22.03 16.03
CA VAL A 93 -26.11 23.00 15.36
C VAL A 93 -25.76 24.45 15.70
N ASP A 94 -25.25 24.71 16.90
CA ASP A 94 -24.81 26.03 17.37
C ASP A 94 -23.68 26.62 16.52
N ILE A 95 -22.84 25.78 15.93
CA ILE A 95 -21.68 26.20 15.12
C ILE A 95 -21.76 25.73 13.66
N ALA A 96 -22.71 24.85 13.31
CA ALA A 96 -22.86 24.26 11.97
C ALA A 96 -23.03 25.32 10.87
N GLY A 97 -23.69 26.44 11.16
CA GLY A 97 -23.87 27.55 10.22
C GLY A 97 -22.58 28.22 9.76
N ARG A 98 -21.47 28.01 10.48
CA ARG A 98 -20.14 28.53 10.12
C ARG A 98 -19.39 27.61 9.14
N PHE A 99 -19.82 26.36 9.03
CA PHE A 99 -19.16 25.35 8.23
C PHE A 99 -19.78 25.24 6.84
N ALA A 100 -18.93 24.94 5.86
CA ALA A 100 -19.39 24.55 4.54
C ALA A 100 -20.30 23.31 4.59
N GLN A 101 -21.25 23.23 3.68
CA GLN A 101 -22.24 22.14 3.61
C GLN A 101 -23.11 21.99 4.87
N GLY A 102 -23.30 23.07 5.63
CA GLY A 102 -24.18 23.10 6.80
C GLY A 102 -23.66 22.22 7.95
N GLY A 103 -22.34 22.15 8.12
CA GLY A 103 -21.73 21.37 9.21
C GLY A 103 -21.62 19.88 8.96
N ARG A 104 -21.84 19.39 7.72
CA ARG A 104 -21.63 17.97 7.42
C ARG A 104 -20.17 17.58 7.53
N VAL A 105 -19.90 16.54 8.31
CA VAL A 105 -18.57 15.93 8.40
C VAL A 105 -18.33 15.08 7.15
N GLN A 106 -17.31 15.44 6.38
CA GLN A 106 -17.00 14.79 5.12
C GLN A 106 -16.08 13.58 5.34
N ARG A 107 -16.36 12.49 4.63
CA ARG A 107 -15.55 11.26 4.67
C ARG A 107 -14.77 11.12 3.36
N ILE A 108 -13.45 10.93 3.47
CA ILE A 108 -12.61 10.58 2.33
C ILE A 108 -12.43 9.06 2.34
N GLY A 109 -13.18 8.37 1.48
CA GLY A 109 -13.18 6.90 1.41
C GLY A 109 -11.87 6.33 0.88
N LYS A 110 -11.63 5.04 1.19
CA LYS A 110 -10.45 4.27 0.76
C LYS A 110 -10.20 4.39 -0.74
N ASP A 111 -11.25 4.29 -1.54
CA ASP A 111 -11.18 4.37 -3.01
C ASP A 111 -10.67 5.71 -3.52
N ALA A 112 -11.11 6.82 -2.92
CA ALA A 112 -10.65 8.14 -3.32
C ALA A 112 -9.15 8.31 -3.01
N ARG A 113 -8.71 7.80 -1.86
CA ARG A 113 -7.31 7.85 -1.42
C ARG A 113 -6.42 6.99 -2.30
N LEU A 114 -6.85 5.77 -2.64
CA LEU A 114 -6.12 4.87 -3.56
C LEU A 114 -6.03 5.46 -4.97
N ARG A 115 -7.14 5.95 -5.53
CA ARG A 115 -7.13 6.59 -6.85
C ARG A 115 -6.13 7.74 -6.92
N ARG A 116 -6.08 8.57 -5.88
CA ARG A 116 -5.10 9.64 -5.76
C ARG A 116 -3.67 9.13 -5.61
N LEU A 117 -3.45 8.12 -4.75
CA LEU A 117 -2.12 7.56 -4.50
C LEU A 117 -1.48 6.99 -5.77
N PHE A 118 -2.30 6.37 -6.64
CA PHE A 118 -1.85 5.76 -7.88
C PHE A 118 -2.04 6.65 -9.12
N GLY A 119 -2.74 7.79 -8.99
CA GLY A 119 -3.02 8.70 -10.09
C GLY A 119 -3.98 8.13 -11.14
N VAL A 120 -4.93 7.29 -10.73
CA VAL A 120 -5.88 6.59 -11.61
C VAL A 120 -7.29 7.18 -11.53
N LEU A 121 -8.13 6.87 -12.52
CA LEU A 121 -9.53 7.28 -12.55
C LEU A 121 -10.45 6.27 -11.84
N ASP A 122 -10.12 4.97 -11.99
CA ASP A 122 -10.94 3.88 -11.49
C ASP A 122 -10.11 2.76 -10.85
N LEU A 123 -10.78 1.88 -10.10
CA LEU A 123 -10.17 0.76 -9.38
C LEU A 123 -11.03 -0.50 -9.44
N VAL A 124 -10.38 -1.65 -9.57
CA VAL A 124 -11.08 -2.95 -9.55
C VAL A 124 -11.44 -3.31 -8.09
N PRO A 125 -12.63 -3.88 -7.79
CA PRO A 125 -13.11 -4.07 -6.42
C PRO A 125 -12.20 -4.86 -5.46
N GLU A 126 -11.30 -5.71 -5.94
CA GLU A 126 -10.38 -6.49 -5.10
C GLU A 126 -9.26 -5.62 -4.51
N VAL A 127 -8.89 -4.53 -5.20
CA VAL A 127 -7.82 -3.61 -4.77
C VAL A 127 -8.14 -3.02 -3.41
N GLN A 128 -9.38 -2.57 -3.20
CA GLN A 128 -9.80 -1.94 -1.95
C GLN A 128 -9.74 -2.89 -0.75
N HIS A 129 -9.80 -4.21 -0.95
CA HIS A 129 -9.78 -5.21 0.13
C HIS A 129 -8.41 -5.84 0.33
N SER A 130 -7.42 -5.47 -0.49
CA SER A 130 -6.09 -6.03 -0.40
C SER A 130 -5.34 -5.56 0.86
N PRO A 131 -4.55 -6.43 1.51
CA PRO A 131 -3.66 -6.04 2.61
C PRO A 131 -2.65 -4.96 2.22
N LEU A 132 -2.21 -4.95 0.95
CA LEU A 132 -1.34 -3.90 0.44
C LEU A 132 -2.03 -2.53 0.44
N ALA A 133 -3.31 -2.44 0.05
CA ALA A 133 -4.03 -1.18 0.08
C ALA A 133 -4.17 -0.63 1.51
N GLU A 134 -4.42 -1.48 2.50
CA GLU A 134 -4.45 -1.08 3.90
C GLU A 134 -3.09 -0.55 4.36
N TYR A 135 -2.04 -1.30 4.07
CA TYR A 135 -0.68 -0.93 4.41
C TYR A 135 -0.29 0.41 3.80
N LEU A 136 -0.54 0.63 2.51
CA LEU A 136 -0.16 1.86 1.82
C LEU A 136 -0.86 3.10 2.38
N LEU A 137 -2.12 2.94 2.79
CA LEU A 137 -2.91 4.03 3.37
C LEU A 137 -2.58 4.29 4.85
N GLN A 138 -2.08 3.29 5.57
CA GLN A 138 -1.61 3.43 6.96
C GLN A 138 -0.16 3.94 7.04
N ALA A 139 0.69 3.50 6.12
CA ALA A 139 2.11 3.85 6.09
C ALA A 139 2.34 5.34 5.81
N GLY A 140 1.37 6.01 5.16
CA GLY A 140 1.49 7.41 4.75
C GLY A 140 2.59 7.56 3.69
N SER A 141 2.28 7.25 2.43
CA SER A 141 3.27 7.44 1.36
C SER A 141 3.29 8.89 0.89
N GLN A 142 4.46 9.53 0.96
CA GLN A 142 4.68 10.87 0.41
C GLN A 142 4.83 10.86 -1.13
N GLN A 143 4.97 9.68 -1.74
CA GLN A 143 5.18 9.54 -3.18
C GLN A 143 3.92 9.00 -3.86
N THR A 144 3.61 9.55 -5.04
CA THR A 144 2.57 8.99 -5.90
C THR A 144 3.15 7.77 -6.62
N LEU A 145 2.50 6.62 -6.45
CA LEU A 145 2.88 5.36 -7.08
C LEU A 145 2.19 5.27 -8.46
N ARG A 146 2.60 6.14 -9.40
CA ARG A 146 1.90 6.23 -10.69
C ARG A 146 1.91 4.91 -11.43
N VAL A 147 0.74 4.51 -11.92
CA VAL A 147 0.58 3.44 -12.92
C VAL A 147 0.33 4.06 -14.30
N GLY A 148 0.69 3.33 -15.36
CA GLY A 148 0.53 3.80 -16.74
C GLY A 148 -0.93 3.79 -17.24
N ASP A 149 -1.80 3.06 -16.54
CA ASP A 149 -3.20 2.83 -16.94
C ASP A 149 -4.19 3.69 -16.15
N ALA A 150 -5.37 3.92 -16.74
CA ALA A 150 -6.45 4.67 -16.09
C ALA A 150 -7.18 3.88 -14.98
N MET A 151 -7.00 2.56 -14.93
CA MET A 151 -7.64 1.64 -13.99
C MET A 151 -6.58 0.93 -13.15
N LEU A 152 -6.73 0.97 -11.82
CA LEU A 152 -5.84 0.27 -10.90
C LEU A 152 -6.28 -1.17 -10.69
N THR A 153 -5.43 -2.11 -11.12
CA THR A 153 -5.55 -3.54 -10.81
C THR A 153 -4.65 -3.92 -9.63
N LEU A 154 -4.89 -5.10 -9.03
CA LEU A 154 -4.06 -5.62 -7.94
C LEU A 154 -2.60 -5.80 -8.39
N ASP A 155 -2.39 -6.30 -9.61
CA ASP A 155 -1.07 -6.46 -10.20
C ASP A 155 -0.34 -5.15 -10.43
N ALA A 156 -1.03 -4.14 -10.97
CA ALA A 156 -0.45 -2.81 -11.17
C ALA A 156 -0.09 -2.17 -9.83
N MET A 157 -0.91 -2.38 -8.80
CA MET A 157 -0.67 -1.89 -7.45
C MET A 157 0.60 -2.48 -6.83
N TRP A 158 0.74 -3.82 -6.86
CA TRP A 158 1.97 -4.49 -6.40
C TRP A 158 3.19 -4.04 -7.20
N SER A 159 3.06 -3.98 -8.53
CA SER A 159 4.16 -3.62 -9.42
C SER A 159 4.68 -2.20 -9.18
N ALA A 160 3.76 -1.24 -9.01
CA ALA A 160 4.11 0.15 -8.73
C ALA A 160 4.71 0.33 -7.33
N TRP A 161 4.20 -0.39 -6.32
CA TRP A 161 4.77 -0.34 -4.97
C TRP A 161 6.17 -0.96 -4.91
N LEU A 162 6.34 -2.18 -5.44
CA LEU A 162 7.62 -2.89 -5.46
C LEU A 162 8.66 -2.15 -6.30
N GLY A 163 8.28 -1.64 -7.47
CA GLY A 163 9.17 -0.86 -8.32
C GLY A 163 9.52 0.50 -7.73
N GLY A 164 8.53 1.21 -7.17
CA GLY A 164 8.72 2.57 -6.65
C GLY A 164 9.50 2.63 -5.33
N GLN A 165 9.20 1.73 -4.39
CA GLN A 165 9.83 1.76 -3.06
C GLN A 165 11.04 0.84 -2.94
N TRP A 166 11.02 -0.31 -3.62
CA TRP A 166 12.03 -1.36 -3.47
C TRP A 166 12.90 -1.53 -4.71
N GLY A 167 12.62 -0.81 -5.80
CA GLY A 167 13.40 -0.89 -7.03
C GLY A 167 13.31 -2.24 -7.74
N VAL A 168 12.29 -3.04 -7.44
CA VAL A 168 12.07 -4.32 -8.13
C VAL A 168 11.75 -4.03 -9.60
N PRO A 169 12.43 -4.66 -10.58
CA PRO A 169 12.15 -4.41 -11.98
C PRO A 169 10.81 -5.06 -12.36
N THR A 170 9.74 -4.28 -12.37
CA THR A 170 8.37 -4.74 -12.66
C THR A 170 7.83 -4.22 -14.00
N ARG A 171 8.64 -3.48 -14.77
CA ARG A 171 8.25 -2.95 -16.09
C ARG A 171 8.04 -4.11 -17.07
N GLY A 172 6.83 -4.22 -17.62
CA GLY A 172 6.45 -5.33 -18.51
C GLY A 172 5.96 -6.59 -17.77
N GLY A 173 5.86 -6.53 -16.44
CA GLY A 173 5.48 -7.65 -15.58
C GLY A 173 6.65 -8.14 -14.73
N LEU A 174 6.34 -8.86 -13.65
CA LEU A 174 7.34 -9.52 -12.82
C LEU A 174 7.55 -10.95 -13.34
N ALA A 175 8.72 -11.23 -13.87
CA ALA A 175 9.15 -12.56 -14.29
C ALA A 175 10.13 -13.17 -13.28
N LEU A 176 10.23 -14.51 -13.25
CA LEU A 176 11.03 -15.22 -12.25
C LEU A 176 12.53 -14.95 -12.40
N ASP A 177 13.04 -14.87 -13.63
CA ASP A 177 14.42 -14.53 -13.94
C ASP A 177 14.79 -13.12 -13.46
N THR A 178 13.91 -12.15 -13.72
CA THR A 178 14.04 -10.77 -13.26
C THR A 178 14.06 -10.70 -11.73
N LEU A 179 13.16 -11.43 -11.07
CA LEU A 179 13.10 -11.47 -9.62
C LEU A 179 14.35 -12.13 -9.01
N LEU A 180 14.84 -13.20 -9.64
CA LEU A 180 16.03 -13.93 -9.23
C LEU A 180 17.30 -13.07 -9.36
N GLY A 181 17.47 -12.40 -10.50
CA GLY A 181 18.58 -11.47 -10.73
C GLY A 181 18.53 -10.28 -9.77
N PHE A 182 17.34 -9.68 -9.58
CA PHE A 182 17.13 -8.63 -8.58
C PHE A 182 17.53 -9.09 -7.18
N GLY A 183 17.01 -10.26 -6.75
CA GLY A 183 17.25 -10.79 -5.40
C GLY A 183 18.73 -11.09 -5.15
N ALA A 184 19.49 -11.49 -6.18
CA ALA A 184 20.92 -11.75 -6.07
C ALA A 184 21.77 -10.48 -5.92
N LEU A 185 21.33 -9.36 -6.52
CA LEU A 185 22.10 -8.10 -6.55
C LEU A 185 21.69 -7.12 -5.45
N ASP A 186 20.42 -7.13 -5.07
CA ASP A 186 19.89 -6.20 -4.08
C ASP A 186 20.10 -6.72 -2.65
N VAL A 187 20.70 -5.90 -1.79
CA VAL A 187 21.04 -6.25 -0.40
C VAL A 187 20.03 -5.77 0.64
N ARG A 188 18.91 -5.16 0.22
CA ARG A 188 17.95 -4.50 1.12
C ARG A 188 16.90 -5.46 1.68
N GLY A 189 16.93 -6.75 1.34
CA GLY A 189 15.96 -7.73 1.84
C GLY A 189 15.81 -7.77 3.36
N PRO A 190 16.89 -7.78 4.17
CA PRO A 190 16.76 -7.70 5.63
C PRO A 190 16.12 -6.39 6.12
N GLN A 191 16.34 -5.28 5.41
CA GLN A 191 15.69 -4.00 5.72
C GLN A 191 14.19 -4.07 5.40
N TRP A 192 13.81 -4.76 4.32
CA TRP A 192 12.43 -5.05 4.00
C TRP A 192 11.76 -5.86 5.12
N ALA A 193 12.43 -6.90 5.62
CA ALA A 193 11.93 -7.72 6.72
C ALA A 193 11.60 -6.86 7.95
N ALA A 194 12.57 -6.06 8.40
CA ALA A 194 12.43 -5.19 9.56
C ALA A 194 11.32 -4.15 9.41
N ALA A 195 11.11 -3.63 8.19
CA ALA A 195 10.08 -2.63 7.92
C ALA A 195 8.64 -3.20 7.92
N HIS A 196 8.47 -4.52 7.73
CA HIS A 196 7.16 -5.15 7.51
C HIS A 196 6.78 -6.21 8.54
N GLU A 197 7.73 -6.68 9.37
CA GLU A 197 7.46 -7.57 10.51
C GLU A 197 6.32 -7.07 11.44
N PRO A 198 6.19 -5.75 11.74
CA PRO A 198 5.12 -5.26 12.61
C PRO A 198 3.72 -5.19 11.95
N ARG A 199 3.62 -5.35 10.63
CA ARG A 199 2.38 -5.12 9.84
C ARG A 199 1.98 -6.39 9.08
N GLY A 200 1.52 -7.38 9.85
CA GLY A 200 1.52 -8.81 9.51
C GLY A 200 0.72 -9.30 8.29
N GLY A 201 0.01 -8.46 7.55
CA GLY A 201 -0.78 -8.90 6.38
C GLY A 201 -0.04 -8.83 5.04
N VAL A 202 0.85 -7.85 4.86
CA VAL A 202 1.43 -7.55 3.53
C VAL A 202 2.39 -8.62 3.08
N HIS A 203 3.22 -9.13 3.99
CA HIS A 203 4.20 -10.14 3.63
C HIS A 203 3.52 -11.41 3.10
N GLN A 204 2.55 -11.93 3.84
CA GLN A 204 1.80 -13.11 3.41
C GLN A 204 1.02 -12.87 2.12
N ALA A 205 0.42 -11.69 1.96
CA ALA A 205 -0.27 -11.32 0.72
C ALA A 205 0.69 -11.23 -0.48
N LEU A 206 1.91 -10.72 -0.28
CA LEU A 206 2.93 -10.68 -1.33
C LEU A 206 3.38 -12.08 -1.71
N LEU A 207 3.66 -12.96 -0.75
CA LEU A 207 4.04 -14.34 -1.04
C LEU A 207 2.92 -15.09 -1.77
N ALA A 208 1.65 -14.84 -1.41
CA ALA A 208 0.51 -15.39 -2.14
C ALA A 208 0.47 -14.88 -3.59
N GLN A 209 0.64 -13.57 -3.82
CA GLN A 209 0.70 -12.99 -5.16
C GLN A 209 1.86 -13.56 -5.99
N LEU A 210 3.05 -13.68 -5.39
CA LEU A 210 4.21 -14.26 -6.06
C LEU A 210 3.99 -15.73 -6.39
N ARG A 211 3.33 -16.49 -5.50
CA ARG A 211 3.00 -17.89 -5.76
C ARG A 211 2.02 -18.03 -6.91
N GLU A 212 0.99 -17.20 -6.97
CA GLU A 212 0.01 -17.20 -8.04
C GLU A 212 0.66 -16.91 -9.40
N ARG A 213 1.60 -15.95 -9.44
CA ARG A 213 2.23 -15.51 -10.69
C ARG A 213 3.43 -16.34 -11.15
N LEU A 214 4.24 -16.79 -10.20
CA LEU A 214 5.56 -17.40 -10.47
C LEU A 214 5.67 -18.84 -9.95
N GLY A 215 4.57 -19.40 -9.45
CA GLY A 215 4.57 -20.71 -8.79
C GLY A 215 5.37 -20.70 -7.48
N GLY A 216 5.73 -21.88 -6.98
CA GLY A 216 6.47 -22.01 -5.73
C GLY A 216 7.88 -21.38 -5.73
N ALA A 217 8.45 -21.11 -6.91
CA ALA A 217 9.76 -20.49 -7.04
C ALA A 217 9.76 -19.00 -6.67
N GLY A 218 8.68 -18.27 -6.95
CA GLY A 218 8.58 -16.84 -6.61
C GLY A 218 8.75 -16.57 -5.11
N PRO A 219 7.96 -17.21 -4.22
CA PRO A 219 8.13 -17.11 -2.78
C PRO A 219 9.53 -17.52 -2.30
N LEU A 220 10.12 -18.57 -2.87
CA LEU A 220 11.47 -19.01 -2.52
C LEU A 220 12.49 -17.91 -2.75
N VAL A 221 12.48 -17.30 -3.94
CA VAL A 221 13.42 -16.23 -4.30
C VAL A 221 13.21 -15.00 -3.42
N TRP A 222 11.95 -14.63 -3.15
CA TRP A 222 11.63 -13.50 -2.28
C TRP A 222 12.14 -13.72 -0.86
N GLU A 223 11.84 -14.87 -0.26
CA GLU A 223 12.32 -15.23 1.08
C GLU A 223 13.85 -15.29 1.14
N ALA A 224 14.49 -15.83 0.10
CA ALA A 224 15.93 -15.82 -0.01
C ALA A 224 16.50 -14.40 0.03
N TRP A 225 15.92 -13.48 -0.73
CA TRP A 225 16.31 -12.07 -0.71
C TRP A 225 16.07 -11.43 0.66
N VAL A 226 14.89 -11.61 1.26
CA VAL A 226 14.53 -11.10 2.60
C VAL A 226 15.54 -11.56 3.66
N GLN A 227 16.04 -12.79 3.56
CA GLN A 227 17.03 -13.37 4.47
C GLN A 227 18.49 -12.97 4.15
N GLY A 228 18.73 -12.15 3.12
CA GLY A 228 20.08 -11.79 2.66
C GLY A 228 20.81 -12.93 1.95
N ARG A 229 20.08 -13.94 1.46
CA ARG A 229 20.58 -15.15 0.80
C ARG A 229 20.24 -15.20 -0.70
N GLY A 230 19.92 -14.07 -1.30
CA GLY A 230 19.51 -14.01 -2.71
C GLY A 230 20.58 -14.50 -3.69
N SER A 231 21.87 -14.22 -3.43
CA SER A 231 22.98 -14.77 -4.24
C SER A 231 23.01 -16.30 -4.18
N ALA A 232 22.83 -16.89 -3.00
CA ALA A 232 22.77 -18.34 -2.83
C ALA A 232 21.57 -18.98 -3.54
N ALA A 233 20.45 -18.24 -3.69
CA ALA A 233 19.31 -18.70 -4.49
C ALA A 233 19.63 -18.71 -6.00
N LEU A 234 20.38 -17.72 -6.50
CA LEU A 234 20.87 -17.70 -7.87
C LEU A 234 21.90 -18.82 -8.12
N GLU A 235 22.84 -19.04 -7.21
CA GLU A 235 23.80 -20.16 -7.30
C GLU A 235 23.07 -21.51 -7.36
N LEU A 236 22.06 -21.70 -6.52
CA LEU A 236 21.22 -22.90 -6.57
C LEU A 236 20.51 -23.01 -7.92
N ALA A 237 19.93 -21.93 -8.44
CA ALA A 237 19.26 -21.93 -9.74
C ALA A 237 20.20 -22.35 -10.89
N ILE A 238 21.44 -21.87 -10.89
CA ILE A 238 22.47 -22.25 -11.88
C ILE A 238 22.75 -23.76 -11.81
N VAL A 239 22.89 -24.31 -10.61
CA VAL A 239 23.09 -25.77 -10.44
C VAL A 239 21.87 -26.55 -10.92
N LEU A 240 20.66 -26.04 -10.66
CA LEU A 240 19.41 -26.66 -11.07
C LEU A 240 19.12 -26.56 -12.57
N GLU A 241 19.73 -25.62 -13.29
CA GLU A 241 19.65 -25.54 -14.76
C GLU A 241 20.08 -26.85 -15.42
N VAL A 242 21.09 -27.51 -14.85
CA VAL A 242 21.57 -28.82 -15.30
C VAL A 242 20.84 -29.94 -14.58
N LEU A 243 20.75 -29.88 -13.24
CA LEU A 243 20.34 -31.04 -12.44
C LEU A 243 18.83 -31.28 -12.36
N ALA A 244 17.98 -30.28 -12.67
CA ALA A 244 16.53 -30.40 -12.46
C ALA A 244 15.82 -31.37 -13.42
N GLU A 245 16.43 -31.68 -14.58
CA GLU A 245 15.90 -32.63 -15.55
C GLU A 245 16.64 -33.98 -15.58
N GLU A 246 17.62 -34.16 -14.70
CA GLU A 246 18.39 -35.40 -14.63
C GLU A 246 17.50 -36.56 -14.13
N PRO A 247 17.45 -37.70 -14.86
CA PRO A 247 16.58 -38.82 -14.50
C PRO A 247 17.10 -39.63 -13.31
N ASP A 248 18.38 -39.52 -12.98
CA ASP A 248 19.03 -40.26 -11.90
C ASP A 248 18.32 -40.03 -10.54
N GLU A 249 17.99 -41.12 -9.85
CA GLU A 249 17.24 -41.07 -8.59
C GLU A 249 18.02 -40.38 -7.47
N THR A 250 19.35 -40.54 -7.45
CA THR A 250 20.22 -39.89 -6.46
C THR A 250 20.25 -38.38 -6.67
N VAL A 251 20.34 -37.94 -7.93
CA VAL A 251 20.27 -36.52 -8.30
C VAL A 251 18.90 -35.93 -7.94
N ARG A 252 17.81 -36.61 -8.28
CA ARG A 252 16.44 -36.18 -7.93
C ARG A 252 16.23 -36.07 -6.42
N TYR A 253 16.72 -37.05 -5.65
CA TYR A 253 16.71 -36.98 -4.20
C TYR A 253 17.50 -35.77 -3.67
N TRP A 254 18.71 -35.55 -4.21
CA TRP A 254 19.53 -34.39 -3.83
C TRP A 254 18.85 -33.06 -4.14
N VAL A 255 18.26 -32.91 -5.34
CA VAL A 255 17.51 -31.72 -5.76
C VAL A 255 16.36 -31.45 -4.79
N ARG A 256 15.56 -32.47 -4.48
CA ARG A 256 14.48 -32.39 -3.50
C ARG A 256 15.01 -31.92 -2.14
N THR A 257 16.09 -32.53 -1.65
CA THR A 257 16.71 -32.16 -0.38
C THR A 257 17.18 -30.71 -0.37
N GLN A 258 17.73 -30.18 -1.47
CA GLN A 258 18.10 -28.76 -1.53
C GLN A 258 16.87 -27.87 -1.48
N ILE A 259 15.84 -28.13 -2.29
CA ILE A 259 14.61 -27.32 -2.28
C ILE A 259 13.93 -27.34 -0.90
N SER A 260 13.87 -28.49 -0.23
CA SER A 260 13.29 -28.61 1.11
C SER A 260 14.00 -27.81 2.19
N LYS A 261 15.29 -27.47 2.02
CA LYS A 261 16.00 -26.57 2.94
C LYS A 261 15.49 -25.13 2.88
N TRP A 262 14.90 -24.72 1.75
CA TRP A 262 14.36 -23.39 1.55
C TRP A 262 12.85 -23.36 1.79
N LEU A 263 12.13 -24.38 1.32
CA LEU A 263 10.70 -24.54 1.47
C LEU A 263 10.38 -25.90 2.14
N PRO A 264 10.37 -25.96 3.48
CA PRO A 264 10.09 -27.19 4.19
C PRO A 264 8.64 -27.64 3.99
N GLY A 265 8.42 -28.96 3.94
CA GLY A 265 7.08 -29.55 3.84
C GLY A 265 6.47 -29.61 2.44
N LEU A 266 7.24 -29.29 1.39
CA LEU A 266 6.78 -29.51 0.01
C LEU A 266 6.71 -31.00 -0.33
N GLU A 267 5.66 -31.37 -1.05
CA GLU A 267 5.57 -32.66 -1.72
C GLU A 267 6.65 -32.78 -2.81
N GLU A 268 7.03 -34.01 -3.12
CA GLU A 268 8.13 -34.29 -4.05
C GLU A 268 7.90 -33.72 -5.45
N ALA A 269 6.68 -33.83 -5.97
CA ALA A 269 6.32 -33.29 -7.29
C ALA A 269 6.48 -31.76 -7.32
N THR A 270 5.94 -31.08 -6.32
CA THR A 270 6.04 -29.61 -6.17
C THR A 270 7.48 -29.16 -6.02
N ALA A 271 8.30 -29.89 -5.24
CA ALA A 271 9.72 -29.58 -5.09
C ALA A 271 10.47 -29.65 -6.42
N HIS A 272 10.18 -30.65 -7.26
CA HIS A 272 10.77 -30.77 -8.60
C HIS A 272 10.27 -29.68 -9.56
N GLU A 273 8.99 -29.30 -9.51
CA GLU A 273 8.47 -28.19 -10.31
C GLU A 273 9.15 -26.87 -9.97
N VAL A 274 9.33 -26.58 -8.68
CA VAL A 274 10.08 -25.42 -8.21
C VAL A 274 11.53 -25.47 -8.70
N ALA A 275 12.18 -26.63 -8.60
CA ALA A 275 13.55 -26.79 -9.06
C ALA A 275 13.71 -26.51 -10.56
N ARG A 276 12.83 -27.07 -11.39
CA ARG A 276 12.79 -26.82 -12.84
C ARG A 276 12.51 -25.35 -13.17
N ALA A 277 11.59 -24.71 -12.45
CA ALA A 277 11.30 -23.30 -12.65
C ALA A 277 12.52 -22.41 -12.37
N LEU A 278 13.23 -22.67 -11.26
CA LEU A 278 14.47 -21.98 -10.93
C LEU A 278 15.57 -22.23 -11.97
N GLY A 279 15.80 -23.48 -12.36
CA GLY A 279 16.79 -23.84 -13.36
C GLY A 279 16.57 -23.13 -14.70
N ARG A 280 15.32 -23.10 -15.19
CA ARG A 280 14.96 -22.38 -16.42
C ARG A 280 15.15 -20.86 -16.34
N ALA A 281 15.06 -20.28 -15.15
CA ALA A 281 15.20 -18.85 -14.92
C ALA A 281 16.67 -18.41 -14.78
N ALA A 282 17.61 -19.33 -14.50
CA ALA A 282 18.99 -19.02 -14.18
C ALA A 282 19.71 -18.24 -15.28
N ALA A 283 19.67 -18.73 -16.53
CA ALA A 283 20.32 -18.08 -17.66
C ALA A 283 19.77 -16.68 -17.98
N GLY A 284 18.47 -16.45 -17.71
CA GLY A 284 17.85 -15.12 -17.85
C GLY A 284 18.29 -14.16 -16.76
N ALA A 285 18.42 -14.65 -15.52
CA ALA A 285 18.82 -13.85 -14.35
C ALA A 285 20.29 -13.37 -14.39
N LEU A 286 21.14 -14.02 -15.20
CA LEU A 286 22.56 -13.68 -15.38
C LEU A 286 22.81 -12.59 -16.43
N ARG A 287 21.78 -12.14 -17.15
CA ARG A 287 21.88 -11.11 -18.18
C ARG A 287 21.64 -9.71 -17.62
#